data_AF-A0A9D2J913-F1
#
_entry.id   AF-A0A9D2J913-F1
#
_cell.length_a   1.000
_cell.length_b   1.000
_cell.length_c   1.000
_cell.angle_alpha   90.00
_cell.angle_beta   90.00
_cell.angle_gamma   90.00
#
_symmetry.space_group_name_H-M   'P 1'
#
loop_
_entity.id
_entity.type
_entity.pdbx_description
1 polymer ?
#
loop_
_entity_poly.entity_id
_entity_poly.type
_entity_poly.pdbx_seq_one_letter_code
_entity_poly.pdbx_strand_id
1 'polypeptide(L)'
;MHIIEHKDRAAAKPYKDTVIFKRGGQKLRLRVHADPFAALFQMDAALDTMRKAESKIKANPADAEVQEAYGGAVLDFFAAVFGEDQTLAIVDFYKGLPGFMLRDVKRYIIGTALPKIKKLAAKQSRRA
;
A
#
# COMPACT_ATOMS: atom_id res chain seq x y z
N MET A 1 16.74 -27.54 32.01
CA MET A 1 15.76 -26.94 31.10
C MET A 1 16.20 -25.49 30.86
N HIS A 2 16.98 -25.27 29.80
CA HIS A 2 17.48 -23.93 29.48
C HIS A 2 16.38 -23.17 28.75
N ILE A 3 15.77 -22.21 29.44
CA ILE A 3 14.90 -21.20 28.84
C ILE A 3 15.85 -20.26 28.11
N ILE A 4 15.92 -20.38 26.79
CA ILE A 4 16.60 -19.39 25.95
C ILE A 4 15.66 -18.18 25.94
N GLU A 5 15.95 -17.19 26.79
CA GLU A 5 15.40 -15.84 26.64
C GLU A 5 15.72 -15.36 25.22
N HIS A 6 14.69 -15.34 24.37
CA HIS A 6 14.74 -14.60 23.12
C HIS A 6 14.89 -13.12 23.49
N LYS A 7 16.15 -12.66 23.56
CA LYS A 7 16.50 -11.23 23.56
C LYS A 7 15.60 -10.52 22.56
N ASP A 8 14.81 -9.59 23.06
CA ASP A 8 14.03 -8.63 22.28
C ASP A 8 14.83 -8.20 21.05
N ARG A 9 14.42 -8.70 19.87
CA ARG A 9 14.77 -8.05 18.62
C ARG A 9 14.24 -6.64 18.77
N ALA A 10 15.14 -5.64 18.81
CA ALA A 10 14.75 -4.24 18.88
C ALA A 10 13.61 -3.99 17.90
N ALA A 11 12.42 -3.67 18.42
CA ALA A 11 11.19 -3.64 17.62
C ALA A 11 11.43 -2.81 16.36
N ALA A 12 11.17 -3.41 15.20
CA ALA A 12 11.29 -2.79 13.90
C ALA A 12 10.60 -1.41 13.92
N LYS A 13 11.35 -0.33 13.65
CA LYS A 13 10.75 1.01 13.63
C LYS A 13 9.69 1.06 12.52
N PRO A 14 8.40 1.29 12.85
CA PRO A 14 7.37 1.33 11.85
C PRO A 14 7.50 2.57 10.96
N TYR A 15 6.99 2.49 9.75
CA TYR A 15 6.76 3.67 8.93
C TYR A 15 5.56 4.44 9.49
N LYS A 16 5.74 5.73 9.74
CA LYS A 16 4.70 6.64 10.23
C LYS A 16 4.71 7.90 9.37
N ASP A 17 3.54 8.34 8.93
CA ASP A 17 3.40 9.57 8.16
C ASP A 17 1.99 10.17 8.31
N THR A 18 1.80 11.37 7.79
CA THR A 18 0.47 11.96 7.62
C THR A 18 0.36 12.55 6.23
N VAL A 19 -0.57 12.01 5.43
CA VAL A 19 -0.86 12.53 4.10
C VAL A 19 -2.15 13.33 4.13
N ILE A 20 -2.22 14.36 3.27
CA ILE A 20 -3.43 15.15 3.06
C ILE A 20 -3.73 15.16 1.57
N PHE A 21 -4.82 14.50 1.17
CA PHE A 21 -5.38 14.63 -0.17
C PHE A 21 -6.32 15.84 -0.21
N LYS A 22 -6.24 16.64 -1.27
CA LYS A 22 -7.06 17.85 -1.44
C LYS A 22 -7.83 17.76 -2.74
N ARG A 23 -9.14 17.98 -2.70
CA ARG A 23 -9.96 17.96 -3.90
C ARG A 23 -11.26 18.73 -3.73
N GLY A 24 -11.62 19.55 -4.73
CA GLY A 24 -12.90 20.26 -4.75
C GLY A 24 -13.18 21.09 -3.49
N GLY A 25 -12.14 21.65 -2.87
CA GLY A 25 -12.24 22.37 -1.58
C GLY A 25 -12.24 21.47 -0.33
N GLN A 26 -12.47 20.16 -0.47
CA GLN A 26 -12.40 19.19 0.61
C GLN A 26 -10.97 18.68 0.84
N LYS A 27 -10.71 18.18 2.05
CA LYS A 27 -9.42 17.61 2.45
C LYS A 27 -9.63 16.29 3.19
N LEU A 28 -8.96 15.24 2.76
CA LEU A 28 -8.86 13.98 3.50
C LEU A 28 -7.48 13.90 4.15
N ARG A 29 -7.44 13.82 5.48
CA ARG A 29 -6.20 13.67 6.25
C ARG A 29 -6.11 12.24 6.79
N LEU A 30 -5.03 11.55 6.46
CA LEU A 30 -4.81 10.15 6.83
C LEU A 30 -3.50 10.00 7.60
N ARG A 31 -3.48 9.11 8.59
CA ARG A 31 -2.29 8.82 9.41
C ARG A 31 -1.74 7.46 9.04
N VAL A 32 -0.68 7.42 8.26
CA VAL A 32 -0.09 6.17 7.81
C VAL A 32 0.69 5.51 8.93
N HIS A 33 0.44 4.24 9.18
CA HIS A 33 1.23 3.41 10.08
C HIS A 33 1.40 2.02 9.48
N ALA A 34 2.62 1.67 9.09
CA ALA A 34 2.90 0.41 8.41
C ALA A 34 4.17 -0.24 8.94
N ASP A 35 4.15 -1.56 9.12
CA ASP A 35 5.37 -2.33 9.29
C ASP A 35 6.14 -2.38 7.96
N PRO A 36 7.43 -1.99 7.91
CA PRO A 36 8.13 -1.87 6.64
C PRO A 36 8.29 -3.19 5.87
N PHE A 37 8.43 -4.33 6.54
CA PHE A 37 8.60 -5.61 5.86
C PHE A 37 7.25 -6.15 5.38
N ALA A 38 6.23 -6.12 6.24
CA ALA A 38 4.88 -6.54 5.86
C ALA A 38 4.36 -5.70 4.69
N ALA A 39 4.55 -4.37 4.74
CA ALA A 39 4.15 -3.48 3.66
C ALA A 39 4.83 -3.84 2.33
N LEU A 40 6.15 -4.08 2.32
CA LEU A 40 6.85 -4.46 1.09
C LEU A 40 6.37 -5.80 0.55
N PHE A 41 6.19 -6.79 1.42
CA PHE A 41 5.70 -8.11 1.02
C PHE A 41 4.29 -8.02 0.41
N GLN A 42 3.38 -7.30 1.06
CA GLN A 42 2.02 -7.10 0.57
C GLN A 42 1.99 -6.28 -0.73
N MET A 43 2.83 -5.24 -0.85
CA MET A 43 2.97 -4.45 -2.08
C MET A 43 3.46 -5.32 -3.24
N ASP A 44 4.45 -6.18 -3.02
CA ASP A 44 4.97 -7.07 -4.07
C ASP A 44 3.93 -8.11 -4.50
N ALA A 45 3.19 -8.70 -3.56
CA ALA A 45 2.09 -9.60 -3.86
C ALA A 45 0.98 -8.91 -4.67
N ALA A 46 0.57 -7.71 -4.28
CA ALA A 46 -0.42 -6.92 -5.00
C ALA A 46 0.05 -6.56 -6.41
N LEU A 47 1.32 -6.17 -6.58
CA LEU A 47 1.91 -5.87 -7.90
C LEU A 47 1.95 -7.09 -8.82
N ASP A 48 2.24 -8.28 -8.28
CA ASP A 48 2.19 -9.53 -9.06
C ASP A 48 0.77 -9.82 -9.56
N THR A 49 -0.24 -9.68 -8.68
CA THR A 49 -1.65 -9.82 -9.05
C THR A 49 -2.07 -8.79 -10.09
N MET A 50 -1.68 -7.52 -9.92
CA MET A 50 -1.95 -6.46 -10.90
C MET A 50 -1.36 -6.80 -12.27
N ARG A 51 -0.12 -7.29 -12.34
CA ARG A 51 0.54 -7.67 -13.61
C ARG A 51 -0.17 -8.84 -14.30
N LYS A 52 -0.56 -9.87 -13.54
CA LYS A 52 -1.32 -11.01 -14.06
C LYS A 52 -2.67 -10.58 -14.61
N ALA A 53 -3.38 -9.72 -13.88
CA ALA A 53 -4.66 -9.16 -14.31
C ALA A 53 -4.49 -8.26 -15.53
N GLU A 54 -3.48 -7.38 -15.58
CA GLU A 54 -3.23 -6.48 -16.70
C GLU A 54 -3.00 -7.23 -18.03
N SER A 55 -2.24 -8.34 -18.00
CA SER A 55 -2.06 -9.21 -19.17
C SER A 55 -3.38 -9.80 -19.66
N LYS A 56 -4.28 -10.17 -18.74
CA LYS A 56 -5.61 -10.69 -19.07
C LYS A 56 -6.56 -9.59 -19.57
N ILE A 57 -6.53 -8.39 -19.00
CA ILE A 57 -7.32 -7.23 -19.46
C ILE A 57 -6.92 -6.87 -20.89
N LYS A 58 -5.62 -6.91 -21.23
CA LYS A 58 -5.17 -6.64 -22.60
C LYS A 58 -5.69 -7.65 -23.61
N ALA A 59 -5.84 -8.91 -23.20
CA ALA A 59 -6.40 -9.97 -24.05
C ALA A 59 -7.93 -9.92 -24.12
N ASN A 60 -8.61 -9.60 -23.01
CA ASN A 60 -10.05 -9.50 -22.92
C ASN A 60 -10.48 -8.31 -22.03
N PRO A 61 -10.59 -7.10 -22.60
CA PRO A 61 -10.83 -5.89 -21.81
C PRO A 61 -12.26 -5.77 -21.29
N ALA A 62 -13.22 -6.52 -21.83
CA ALA A 62 -14.62 -6.51 -21.39
C ALA A 62 -14.92 -7.52 -20.28
N ASP A 63 -13.93 -8.31 -19.87
CA ASP A 63 -14.08 -9.33 -18.83
C ASP A 63 -14.20 -8.68 -17.44
N ALA A 64 -15.40 -8.77 -16.86
CA ALA A 64 -15.72 -8.15 -15.58
C ALA A 64 -14.90 -8.77 -14.42
N GLU A 65 -14.67 -10.08 -14.43
CA GLU A 65 -13.91 -10.76 -13.37
C GLU A 65 -12.45 -10.31 -13.37
N VAL A 66 -11.88 -10.12 -14.57
CA VAL A 66 -10.50 -9.66 -14.70
C VAL A 66 -10.37 -8.18 -14.30
N GLN A 67 -11.36 -7.35 -14.64
CA GLN A 67 -11.40 -5.95 -14.19
C GLN A 67 -11.51 -5.86 -12.66
N GLU A 68 -12.35 -6.68 -12.04
CA GLU A 68 -12.51 -6.74 -10.59
C GLU A 68 -11.22 -7.21 -9.90
N ALA A 69 -10.57 -8.24 -10.44
CA ALA A 69 -9.28 -8.70 -9.93
C ALA A 69 -8.18 -7.62 -10.00
N TYR A 70 -8.15 -6.83 -11.09
CA TYR A 70 -7.21 -5.71 -11.21
C TYR A 70 -7.53 -4.59 -10.20
N GLY A 71 -8.82 -4.24 -10.07
CA GLY A 71 -9.29 -3.25 -9.10
C GLY A 71 -8.96 -3.65 -7.67
N GLY A 72 -9.23 -4.90 -7.29
CA GLY A 72 -8.87 -5.47 -6.00
C GLY A 72 -7.37 -5.37 -5.72
N ALA A 73 -6.53 -5.78 -6.68
CA ALA A 73 -5.08 -5.71 -6.52
C ALA A 73 -4.55 -4.28 -6.36
N VAL A 74 -5.18 -3.29 -7.00
CA VAL A 74 -4.87 -1.86 -6.75
C VAL A 74 -5.19 -1.48 -5.31
N LEU A 75 -6.35 -1.91 -4.79
CA LEU A 75 -6.76 -1.61 -3.43
C LEU A 75 -5.86 -2.30 -2.40
N ASP A 76 -5.45 -3.55 -2.66
CA ASP A 76 -4.48 -4.27 -1.83
C ASP A 76 -3.14 -3.54 -1.79
N PHE A 77 -2.68 -3.03 -2.94
CA PHE A 77 -1.46 -2.23 -3.01
C PHE A 77 -1.58 -0.93 -2.18
N PHE A 78 -2.76 -0.31 -2.14
CA PHE A 78 -3.01 0.85 -1.28
C PHE A 78 -3.06 0.45 0.19
N ALA A 79 -3.77 -0.63 0.52
CA ALA A 79 -3.91 -1.14 1.88
C ALA A 79 -2.57 -1.58 2.48
N ALA A 80 -1.63 -2.08 1.69
CA ALA A 80 -0.28 -2.38 2.13
C ALA A 80 0.47 -1.16 2.71
N VAL A 81 0.10 0.05 2.29
CA VAL A 81 0.66 1.30 2.83
C VAL A 81 -0.26 1.93 3.86
N PHE A 82 -1.55 2.05 3.57
CA PHE A 82 -2.51 2.83 4.34
C PHE A 82 -3.25 2.02 5.41
N GLY A 83 -3.29 0.69 5.30
CA GLY A 83 -4.25 -0.17 5.97
C GLY A 83 -5.63 -0.14 5.31
N GLU A 84 -6.47 -1.12 5.63
CA GLU A 84 -7.80 -1.29 5.02
C GLU A 84 -8.73 -0.09 5.26
N ASP A 85 -8.88 0.34 6.51
CA ASP A 85 -9.77 1.46 6.88
C ASP A 85 -9.45 2.76 6.13
N GLN A 86 -8.16 3.07 5.99
CA GLN A 86 -7.74 4.29 5.29
C GLN A 86 -7.86 4.15 3.78
N THR A 87 -7.65 2.95 3.24
CA THR A 87 -7.93 2.67 1.83
C THR A 87 -9.41 2.85 1.52
N LEU A 88 -10.31 2.38 2.40
CA LEU A 88 -11.75 2.62 2.26
C LEU A 88 -12.09 4.12 2.32
N ALA A 89 -11.49 4.87 3.24
CA ALA A 89 -11.67 6.32 3.31
C ALA A 89 -11.15 7.05 2.06
N ILE A 90 -10.08 6.56 1.44
CA ILE A 90 -9.59 7.07 0.14
C ILE A 90 -10.63 6.78 -0.95
N VAL A 91 -11.13 5.55 -1.04
CA VAL A 91 -12.13 5.17 -2.05
C VAL A 91 -13.38 6.05 -1.93
N ASP A 92 -13.88 6.28 -0.72
CA ASP A 92 -15.05 7.13 -0.49
C ASP A 92 -14.78 8.60 -0.84
N PHE A 93 -13.63 9.16 -0.43
CA PHE A 93 -13.26 10.54 -0.77
C PHE A 93 -13.11 10.78 -2.29
N TYR A 94 -12.73 9.75 -3.05
CA TYR A 94 -12.60 9.81 -4.49
C TYR A 94 -13.79 9.20 -5.25
N LYS A 95 -14.92 8.94 -4.58
CA LYS A 95 -16.09 8.26 -5.16
C LYS A 95 -16.49 8.85 -6.52
N GLY A 96 -16.66 7.97 -7.51
CA GLY A 96 -16.98 8.33 -8.90
C GLY A 96 -15.80 8.89 -9.71
N LEU A 97 -14.61 9.01 -9.14
CA LEU A 97 -13.44 9.62 -9.79
C LEU A 97 -12.16 8.76 -9.66
N PRO A 98 -12.19 7.45 -10.03
CA PRO A 98 -11.11 6.50 -9.78
C PRO A 98 -9.78 6.87 -10.48
N GLY A 99 -9.82 7.51 -11.66
CA GLY A 99 -8.60 7.92 -12.36
C GLY A 99 -7.77 8.96 -11.61
N PHE A 100 -8.41 9.82 -10.83
CA PHE A 100 -7.73 10.79 -9.98
C PHE A 100 -7.27 10.17 -8.66
N MET A 101 -8.06 9.24 -8.10
CA MET A 101 -7.64 8.44 -6.95
C MET A 101 -6.31 7.75 -7.26
N LEU A 102 -6.26 7.01 -8.37
CA LEU A 102 -5.07 6.33 -8.84
C LEU A 102 -3.90 7.30 -8.97
N ARG A 103 -4.10 8.46 -9.61
CA ARG A 103 -3.04 9.45 -9.82
C ARG A 103 -2.45 9.97 -8.51
N ASP A 104 -3.30 10.44 -7.60
CA ASP A 104 -2.88 11.11 -6.38
C ASP A 104 -2.27 10.13 -5.38
N VAL A 105 -2.93 8.99 -5.19
CA VAL A 105 -2.50 7.95 -4.24
C VAL A 105 -1.19 7.31 -4.73
N LYS A 106 -1.10 6.95 -6.01
CA LYS A 106 0.14 6.41 -6.60
C LYS A 106 1.30 7.38 -6.45
N ARG A 107 1.08 8.68 -6.69
CA ARG A 107 2.11 9.71 -6.53
C ARG A 107 2.67 9.74 -5.10
N TYR A 108 1.79 9.65 -4.09
CA TYR A 108 2.24 9.55 -2.70
C TYR A 108 2.99 8.25 -2.42
N ILE A 109 2.42 7.09 -2.80
CA ILE A 109 3.02 5.79 -2.49
C ILE A 109 4.40 5.68 -3.13
N ILE A 110 4.51 5.89 -4.44
CA ILE A 110 5.77 5.71 -5.18
C ILE A 110 6.77 6.82 -4.87
N GLY A 111 6.29 8.07 -4.79
CA GLY A 111 7.16 9.23 -4.61
C GLY A 111 7.61 9.46 -3.16
N THR A 112 6.83 9.01 -2.17
CA THR A 112 7.06 9.35 -0.75
C THR A 112 7.15 8.12 0.15
N ALA A 113 6.13 7.26 0.17
CA ALA A 113 6.05 6.18 1.15
C ALA A 113 7.04 5.05 0.86
N LEU A 114 7.01 4.50 -0.36
CA LEU A 114 7.80 3.35 -0.77
C LEU A 114 9.31 3.55 -0.58
N PRO A 115 9.94 4.70 -0.96
CA PRO A 115 11.36 4.92 -0.71
C PRO A 115 11.72 4.91 0.79
N LYS A 116 10.85 5.48 1.64
CA LYS A 116 11.06 5.52 3.09
C LYS A 116 10.89 4.14 3.71
N ILE A 117 9.85 3.40 3.30
CA ILE A 117 9.59 2.01 3.70
C ILE A 117 10.79 1.13 3.35
N LYS A 118 11.27 1.16 2.10
CA LYS A 118 12.48 0.41 1.67
C LYS A 118 13.70 0.73 2.51
N LYS A 119 13.93 2.02 2.79
CA LYS A 119 15.05 2.47 3.64
C LYS A 119 14.94 1.96 5.08
N LEU A 120 13.73 1.89 5.63
CA LEU A 120 13.49 1.36 6.97
C LEU A 120 13.71 -0.15 7.02
N ALA A 121 13.14 -0.90 6.09
CA ALA A 121 13.33 -2.36 5.99
C ALA A 121 14.82 -2.72 5.83
N ALA A 122 15.56 -2.04 4.95
CA ALA A 122 16.98 -2.28 4.74
C ALA A 122 17.86 -1.94 5.97
N LYS A 123 17.46 -0.96 6.79
CA LYS A 123 18.15 -0.65 8.04
C LYS A 123 17.92 -1.71 9.11
N GLN A 124 16.77 -2.35 9.09
CA GLN A 124 16.42 -3.39 10.05
C GLN A 124 17.11 -4.71 9.69
N SER A 125 17.19 -5.06 8.40
CA SER A 125 17.92 -6.26 7.96
C SER A 125 19.42 -6.20 8.26
N ARG A 126 20.03 -5.00 8.28
CA ARG A 126 21.45 -4.80 8.65
C ARG A 126 21.73 -4.84 10.16
N ARG A 127 20.68 -4.85 10.99
CA ARG A 127 20.79 -4.86 12.46
C ARG A 127 20.38 -6.19 13.08
N ALA A 128 19.83 -7.09 12.28
CA ALA A 128 19.46 -8.46 12.65
C ALA A 128 20.62 -9.40 12.35
#